data_AF-A0AAD9BR72-F1
#
_entry.id   AF-A0AAD9BR72-F1
#
_cell.length_a   1.000
_cell.length_b   1.000
_cell.length_c   1.000
_cell.angle_alpha   90.00
_cell.angle_beta   90.00
_cell.angle_gamma   90.00
#
_symmetry.space_group_name_H-M   'P 1'
#
loop_
_entity.id
_entity.type
_entity.pdbx_description
1 polymer ?
#
loop_
_entity_poly.entity_id
_entity_poly.type
_entity_poly.pdbx_seq_one_letter_code
_entity_poly.pdbx_strand_id
1 'polypeptide(L)'
;MPNIRKRKTDRGVPLPLLQRASNEVQEGKSVRAVAKSHDICHVTLYRFHKKRLRLESQGSKSPQRVGYWTPKKVFSTEQEILLRDYLMEAADLYYGLSSKEQTGFSHSPAYVSDYHPTFLSSSPPGCRSVASLQLLPIELRPMKPMMKLPMPVQPY
;
A
#
# COMPACT_ATOMS: atom_id res chain seq x y z
N MET A 1 16.12 -2.60 -5.55
CA MET A 1 16.20 -4.07 -5.73
C MET A 1 15.31 -4.77 -4.71
N PRO A 2 14.66 -5.90 -5.04
CA PRO A 2 13.86 -6.65 -4.06
C PRO A 2 14.74 -7.11 -2.89
N ASN A 3 14.35 -6.78 -1.66
CA ASN A 3 15.09 -7.19 -0.47
C ASN A 3 14.87 -8.69 -0.20
N ILE A 4 15.84 -9.52 -0.58
CA ILE A 4 15.84 -10.96 -0.30
C ILE A 4 16.26 -11.16 1.17
N ARG A 5 15.29 -11.06 2.09
CA ARG A 5 15.52 -11.27 3.52
C ARG A 5 15.72 -12.77 3.82
N LYS A 6 16.96 -13.17 4.14
CA LYS A 6 17.26 -14.50 4.69
C LYS A 6 16.62 -14.63 6.08
N ARG A 7 15.97 -15.77 6.37
CA ARG A 7 15.38 -16.02 7.71
C ARG A 7 16.49 -16.09 8.74
N LYS A 8 16.25 -15.52 9.92
CA LYS A 8 17.16 -15.59 11.08
C LYS A 8 16.88 -16.79 11.99
N THR A 9 15.77 -17.51 11.75
CA THR A 9 15.32 -18.61 12.60
C THR A 9 14.85 -19.79 11.77
N ASP A 10 15.19 -20.99 12.25
CA ASP A 10 14.74 -22.27 11.71
C ASP A 10 13.38 -22.71 12.28
N ARG A 11 12.65 -21.77 12.89
CA ARG A 11 11.32 -22.03 13.44
C ARG A 11 10.33 -22.21 12.31
N GLY A 12 9.81 -23.43 12.18
CA GLY A 12 8.75 -23.79 11.25
C GLY A 12 9.06 -25.08 10.48
N VAL A 13 8.03 -25.66 9.88
CA VAL A 13 8.18 -26.88 9.08
C VAL A 13 8.53 -26.49 7.65
N PRO A 14 9.61 -27.04 7.06
CA PRO A 14 9.99 -26.74 5.69
C PRO A 14 8.92 -27.26 4.70
N LEU A 15 8.67 -26.48 3.65
CA LEU A 15 7.71 -26.82 2.59
C LEU A 15 7.92 -28.22 1.97
N PRO A 16 9.15 -28.66 1.60
CA PRO A 16 9.34 -29.98 1.00
C PRO A 16 8.90 -31.11 1.94
N LEU A 17 9.09 -30.94 3.25
CA LEU A 17 8.68 -31.94 4.25
C LEU A 17 7.15 -31.99 4.38
N LEU A 18 6.48 -30.83 4.38
CA LEU A 18 5.01 -30.76 4.34
C LEU A 18 4.42 -31.37 3.06
N GLN A 19 5.07 -31.18 1.91
CA GLN A 19 4.62 -31.77 0.65
C GLN A 19 4.68 -33.30 0.70
N ARG A 20 5.81 -33.87 1.15
CA ARG A 20 5.98 -35.32 1.32
C ARG A 20 4.94 -35.90 2.27
N ALA A 21 4.84 -35.34 3.47
CA ALA A 21 3.86 -35.79 4.46
C ALA A 21 2.42 -35.68 3.94
N SER A 22 2.08 -34.62 3.20
CA SER A 22 0.73 -34.47 2.66
C SER A 22 0.43 -35.48 1.53
N ASN A 23 1.42 -35.90 0.75
CA ASN A 23 1.26 -36.96 -0.26
C ASN A 23 0.95 -38.30 0.40
N GLU A 24 1.64 -38.63 1.49
CA GLU A 24 1.36 -39.81 2.28
C GLU A 24 -0.05 -39.82 2.88
N VAL A 25 -0.59 -38.66 3.24
CA VAL A 25 -1.99 -38.55 3.65
C VAL A 25 -2.94 -38.74 2.45
N GLN A 26 -2.58 -38.27 1.24
CA GLN A 26 -3.36 -38.56 0.02
C GLN A 26 -3.35 -40.06 -0.35
N GLU A 27 -2.27 -40.78 -0.03
CA GLU A 27 -2.19 -42.25 -0.16
C GLU A 27 -3.13 -43.00 0.81
N GLY A 28 -3.82 -42.30 1.71
CA GLY A 28 -4.81 -42.87 2.63
C GLY A 28 -4.31 -43.14 4.05
N LYS A 29 -3.07 -42.76 4.38
CA LYS A 29 -2.54 -42.88 5.75
C LYS A 29 -3.20 -41.84 6.68
N SER A 30 -3.36 -42.19 7.95
CA SER A 30 -3.95 -41.28 8.93
C SER A 30 -3.04 -40.05 9.19
N VAL A 31 -3.65 -38.87 9.28
CA VAL A 31 -2.92 -37.60 9.50
C VAL A 31 -2.07 -37.64 10.77
N ARG A 32 -2.58 -38.27 11.85
CA ARG A 32 -1.85 -38.38 13.12
C ARG A 32 -0.64 -39.31 13.03
N ALA A 33 -0.74 -40.42 12.31
CA ALA A 33 0.38 -41.34 12.12
C ALA A 33 1.50 -40.69 11.31
N VAL A 34 1.15 -40.07 10.18
CA VAL A 34 2.11 -39.37 9.31
C VAL A 34 2.74 -38.17 10.02
N ALA A 35 1.96 -37.42 10.79
CA ALA A 35 2.50 -36.32 11.59
C ALA A 35 3.56 -36.80 12.59
N LYS A 36 3.34 -37.97 13.21
CA LYS A 36 4.28 -38.57 14.16
C LYS A 36 5.54 -39.11 13.48
N SER A 37 5.45 -39.64 12.26
CA SER A 37 6.62 -40.16 11.54
C SER A 37 7.55 -39.07 11.00
N HIS A 38 7.01 -37.87 10.72
CA HIS A 38 7.76 -36.73 10.18
C HIS A 38 8.11 -35.68 11.25
N ASP A 39 7.82 -35.94 12.53
CA ASP A 39 7.97 -34.99 13.64
C ASP A 39 7.30 -33.62 13.38
N ILE A 40 6.10 -33.66 12.79
CA ILE A 40 5.27 -32.49 12.49
C ILE A 40 4.08 -32.45 13.45
N CYS A 41 3.69 -31.26 13.91
CA CYS A 41 2.40 -31.12 14.58
C CYS A 41 1.24 -31.48 13.63
N HIS A 42 0.40 -32.44 14.01
CA HIS A 42 -0.74 -32.92 13.23
C HIS A 42 -1.69 -31.80 12.76
N VAL A 43 -1.82 -30.70 13.53
CA VAL A 43 -2.62 -29.52 13.14
C VAL A 43 -1.99 -28.81 11.94
N THR A 44 -0.67 -28.64 11.92
CA THR A 44 0.06 -28.01 10.80
C THR A 44 -0.12 -28.83 9.53
N LEU A 45 0.06 -30.15 9.62
CA LEU A 45 -0.12 -31.06 8.49
C LEU A 45 -1.58 -31.05 7.99
N TYR A 46 -2.55 -31.15 8.90
CA TYR A 46 -3.98 -31.11 8.56
C TYR A 46 -4.38 -29.81 7.85
N ARG A 47 -3.96 -28.65 8.39
CA ARG A 47 -4.23 -27.34 7.77
C ARG A 47 -3.62 -27.24 6.38
N PHE A 48 -2.40 -27.74 6.21
CA PHE A 48 -1.71 -27.75 4.93
C PHE A 48 -2.45 -28.63 3.91
N HIS A 49 -2.73 -29.89 4.27
CA HIS A 49 -3.41 -30.85 3.42
C HIS A 49 -4.82 -30.37 3.02
N LYS A 50 -5.61 -29.88 3.97
CA LYS A 50 -6.95 -29.33 3.70
C LYS A 50 -6.92 -28.12 2.75
N LYS A 51 -5.91 -27.25 2.90
CA LYS A 51 -5.74 -26.11 1.99
C LYS A 51 -5.36 -26.57 0.58
N ARG A 52 -4.50 -27.59 0.48
CA ARG A 52 -4.09 -28.17 -0.80
C ARG A 52 -5.27 -28.77 -1.56
N LEU A 53 -6.11 -29.57 -0.89
CA LEU A 53 -7.33 -30.13 -1.49
C LEU A 53 -8.27 -29.04 -2.06
N ARG A 54 -8.42 -27.91 -1.35
CA ARG A 54 -9.21 -26.77 -1.84
C ARG A 54 -8.62 -26.16 -3.11
N LEU A 55 -7.30 -26.02 -3.17
CA LEU A 55 -6.62 -25.47 -4.35
C LEU A 55 -6.69 -26.43 -5.55
N GLU A 56 -6.57 -27.73 -5.31
CA GLU A 56 -6.74 -28.78 -6.32
C GLU A 56 -8.17 -28.76 -6.89
N SER A 57 -9.20 -28.64 -6.03
CA SER A 57 -10.60 -28.51 -6.49
C SER A 57 -10.89 -27.26 -7.33
N GLN A 58 -10.09 -26.21 -7.17
CA GLN A 58 -10.20 -24.97 -7.94
C GLN A 58 -9.37 -25.00 -9.24
N GLY A 59 -8.77 -26.14 -9.59
CA GLY A 59 -7.96 -26.31 -10.80
C GLY A 59 -6.58 -25.63 -10.73
N SER A 60 -6.19 -25.10 -9.56
CA SER A 60 -4.88 -24.46 -9.40
C SER A 60 -3.80 -25.53 -9.16
N LYS A 61 -2.93 -25.73 -10.16
CA LYS A 61 -1.74 -26.61 -10.07
C LYS A 61 -0.54 -25.93 -9.42
N SER A 62 -0.67 -24.66 -9.02
CA SER A 62 0.43 -23.90 -8.46
C SER A 62 0.78 -24.39 -7.05
N PRO A 63 2.08 -24.46 -6.69
CA PRO A 63 2.49 -24.86 -5.36
C PRO A 63 1.87 -23.92 -4.33
N GLN A 64 1.39 -24.51 -3.23
CA GLN A 64 0.75 -23.76 -2.15
C GLN A 64 1.67 -22.63 -1.66
N ARG A 65 1.28 -21.38 -1.91
CA ARG A 65 2.03 -20.20 -1.45
C ARG A 65 2.08 -20.19 0.08
N VAL A 66 3.29 -20.34 0.62
CA VAL A 66 3.60 -20.22 2.05
C VAL A 66 4.26 -18.87 2.32
N GLY A 67 3.80 -18.13 3.33
CA GLY A 67 4.30 -16.80 3.67
C GLY A 67 3.21 -15.74 3.84
N TYR A 68 3.62 -14.48 4.01
CA TYR A 68 2.69 -13.35 4.10
C TYR A 68 1.94 -13.22 2.77
N TRP A 69 0.64 -13.49 2.84
CA TRP A 69 -0.30 -13.07 1.82
C TRP A 69 -0.47 -11.56 1.99
N THR A 70 -0.30 -10.79 0.92
CA THR A 70 -0.63 -9.36 0.88
C THR A 70 -2.00 -9.21 0.22
N PRO A 71 -3.12 -9.50 0.92
CA PRO A 71 -4.45 -9.38 0.33
C PRO A 71 -4.80 -7.93 -0.01
N LYS A 72 -4.14 -6.97 0.63
CA LYS A 72 -4.36 -5.53 0.46
C LYS A 72 -3.14 -4.90 -0.22
N LYS A 73 -2.90 -5.28 -1.48
CA LYS A 73 -1.92 -4.55 -2.28
C LYS A 73 -2.57 -3.20 -2.64
N VAL A 74 -2.07 -2.11 -2.03
CA VAL A 74 -2.64 -0.76 -2.21
C VAL A 74 -2.30 -0.20 -3.59
N PHE A 75 -1.14 -0.56 -4.12
CA PHE A 75 -0.67 -0.15 -5.44
C PHE A 75 -0.61 -1.31 -6.41
N SER A 76 -0.96 -1.06 -7.67
CA SER A 76 -0.63 -1.97 -8.77
C SER A 76 0.89 -2.01 -8.98
N THR A 77 1.39 -3.05 -9.67
CA THR A 77 2.83 -3.16 -9.96
C THR A 77 3.32 -1.97 -10.79
N GLU A 78 2.50 -1.46 -11.71
CA GLU A 78 2.81 -0.28 -12.51
C GLU A 78 2.87 0.99 -11.64
N GLN A 79 1.94 1.15 -10.70
CA GLN A 79 1.96 2.26 -9.74
C GLN A 79 3.18 2.21 -8.82
N GLU A 80 3.62 1.02 -8.41
CA GLU A 80 4.84 0.85 -7.61
C GLU A 80 6.09 1.27 -8.39
N ILE A 81 6.12 1.02 -9.70
CA ILE A 81 7.21 1.44 -10.59
C ILE A 81 7.22 2.96 -10.73
N LEU A 82 6.09 3.57 -11.04
CA LEU A 82 5.96 5.02 -11.16
C LEU A 82 6.34 5.75 -9.86
N LEU A 83 5.88 5.24 -8.72
CA LEU A 83 6.19 5.83 -7.42
C LEU A 83 7.69 5.71 -7.09
N ARG A 84 8.31 4.57 -7.42
CA ARG A 84 9.76 4.38 -7.24
C ARG A 84 10.55 5.38 -8.07
N ASP A 85 10.20 5.54 -9.35
CA ASP A 85 10.93 6.39 -10.28
C ASP A 85 10.80 7.86 -9.85
N TYR A 86 9.60 8.29 -9.46
CA TYR A 86 9.35 9.61 -8.88
C TYR A 86 10.19 9.87 -7.61
N LEU A 87 10.24 8.90 -6.68
CA LEU A 87 11.04 9.05 -5.45
C LEU A 87 12.54 9.10 -5.73
N MET A 88 13.02 8.42 -6.76
CA MET A 88 14.41 8.50 -7.20
C MET A 88 14.72 9.87 -7.78
N GLU A 89 13.88 10.38 -8.69
CA GLU A 89 14.03 11.72 -9.26
C GLU A 89 13.96 12.81 -8.18
N ALA A 90 13.04 12.69 -7.24
CA ALA A 90 12.94 13.60 -6.10
C ALA A 90 14.21 13.54 -5.23
N ALA A 91 14.70 12.35 -4.89
CA ALA A 91 15.95 12.22 -4.15
C ALA A 91 17.11 12.85 -4.92
N ASP A 92 17.20 12.60 -6.23
CA ASP A 92 18.20 13.15 -7.13
C ASP A 92 18.20 14.70 -7.14
N LEU A 93 17.01 15.31 -7.13
CA LEU A 93 16.83 16.75 -7.02
C LEU A 93 17.24 17.32 -5.65
N TYR A 94 17.06 16.55 -4.57
CA TYR A 94 17.30 17.01 -3.19
C TYR A 94 18.65 16.60 -2.59
N TYR A 95 19.52 15.86 -3.31
CA TYR A 95 20.87 15.52 -2.81
C TYR A 95 21.79 16.73 -2.60
N GLY A 96 21.38 17.93 -3.01
CA GLY A 96 22.11 19.17 -2.76
C GLY A 96 21.79 19.88 -1.43
N LEU A 97 20.79 19.44 -0.66
CA LEU A 97 20.41 20.10 0.59
C LEU A 97 20.90 19.33 1.81
N SER A 98 21.95 19.83 2.44
CA SER A 98 22.36 19.36 3.77
C SER A 98 21.26 19.67 4.79
N SER A 99 21.04 18.81 5.81
CA SER A 99 20.03 19.07 6.87
C SER A 99 20.22 20.42 7.58
N LYS A 100 21.42 21.01 7.50
CA LYS A 100 21.72 22.38 7.98
C LYS A 100 21.16 23.48 7.08
N GLU A 101 21.05 23.24 5.77
CA GLU A 101 20.49 24.18 4.80
C GLU A 101 18.96 24.15 4.81
N GLN A 102 18.37 22.96 5.05
CA GLN A 102 16.92 22.79 5.19
C GLN A 102 16.34 23.53 6.42
N THR A 103 17.10 23.61 7.52
CA THR A 103 16.69 24.35 8.72
C THR A 103 16.88 25.87 8.58
N GLY A 104 17.87 26.32 7.81
CA GLY A 104 18.03 27.73 7.46
C GLY A 104 16.94 28.26 6.52
N PHE A 105 16.48 27.45 5.56
CA PHE A 105 15.44 27.84 4.60
C PHE A 105 14.04 27.88 5.24
N SER A 106 13.77 27.00 6.20
CA SER A 106 12.47 26.87 6.88
C SER A 106 12.11 28.06 7.80
N HIS A 107 13.06 28.91 8.19
CA HIS A 107 12.81 29.99 9.16
C HIS A 107 12.64 31.39 8.52
N SER A 108 12.59 31.49 7.18
CA SER A 108 12.28 32.76 6.51
C SER A 108 10.81 32.79 6.03
N PRO A 109 9.97 33.72 6.52
CA PRO A 109 8.54 33.77 6.17
C PRO A 109 8.23 34.35 4.78
N ALA A 110 9.20 34.40 3.85
CA ALA A 110 9.08 35.18 2.61
C ALA A 110 8.72 34.38 1.33
N TYR A 111 8.71 33.04 1.33
CA TYR A 111 8.62 32.24 0.09
C TYR A 111 7.48 31.22 0.05
N VAL A 112 6.29 31.59 0.54
CA VAL A 112 5.09 30.75 0.39
C VAL A 112 4.24 31.14 -0.85
N SER A 113 4.61 32.17 -1.64
CA SER A 113 3.78 32.61 -2.78
C SER A 113 4.02 31.90 -4.12
N ASP A 114 5.07 31.11 -4.29
CA ASP A 114 5.51 30.69 -5.63
C ASP A 114 5.30 29.20 -5.93
N TYR A 115 4.31 28.56 -5.29
CA TYR A 115 3.79 27.28 -5.79
C TYR A 115 2.75 27.55 -6.87
N HIS A 116 3.22 27.72 -8.11
CA HIS A 116 2.35 27.68 -9.28
C HIS A 116 1.85 26.23 -9.49
N PRO A 117 0.53 25.98 -9.59
CA PRO A 117 0.01 24.66 -9.91
C PRO A 117 -0.05 24.54 -11.44
N THR A 118 0.98 23.98 -12.05
CA THR A 118 0.89 23.57 -13.45
C THR A 118 1.29 22.11 -13.55
N PHE A 119 0.31 21.21 -13.50
CA PHE A 119 0.27 20.02 -14.35
C PHE A 119 -1.13 19.37 -14.26
N LEU A 120 -2.14 20.14 -14.65
CA LEU A 120 -3.38 19.59 -15.20
C LEU A 120 -3.42 20.00 -16.68
N SER A 121 -3.12 19.07 -17.58
CA SER A 121 -3.73 18.91 -18.91
C SER A 121 -2.79 18.18 -19.88
N SER A 122 -3.02 16.89 -20.04
CA SER A 122 -2.97 16.23 -21.35
C SER A 122 -3.57 14.85 -21.21
N SER A 123 -4.90 14.81 -21.11
CA SER A 123 -5.67 13.65 -21.54
C SER A 123 -5.52 13.51 -23.07
N PRO A 124 -5.45 12.28 -23.61
CA PRO A 124 -5.13 12.04 -25.02
C PRO A 124 -6.28 12.45 -25.97
N PRO A 125 -5.99 12.72 -27.26
CA PRO A 125 -6.96 13.24 -28.20
C PRO A 125 -7.90 12.13 -28.68
N GLY A 126 -9.19 12.29 -28.41
CA GLY A 126 -10.22 11.45 -29.02
C GLY A 126 -11.45 11.27 -28.15
N CYS A 127 -12.36 12.24 -28.18
CA CYS A 127 -13.81 12.02 -28.35
C CYS A 127 -14.61 13.33 -28.21
N ARG A 128 -15.11 13.79 -29.37
CA ARG A 128 -16.45 14.35 -29.67
C ARG A 128 -16.98 15.57 -28.89
N SER A 129 -17.34 16.57 -29.70
CA SER A 129 -18.14 17.76 -29.41
C SER A 129 -19.40 17.51 -28.58
N VAL A 130 -19.73 18.45 -27.70
CA VAL A 130 -21.06 19.08 -27.61
C VAL A 130 -20.94 20.45 -26.92
N ALA A 131 -21.39 21.48 -27.66
CA ALA A 131 -22.10 22.69 -27.24
C ALA A 131 -21.79 23.35 -25.87
N SER A 132 -21.37 24.61 -25.97
CA SER A 132 -22.04 25.78 -25.37
C SER A 132 -22.43 25.71 -23.89
N LEU A 133 -21.84 26.59 -23.06
CA LEU A 133 -22.58 27.53 -22.19
C LEU A 133 -21.58 28.52 -21.57
N GLN A 134 -21.69 29.77 -21.98
CA GLN A 134 -21.05 30.93 -21.34
C GLN A 134 -21.61 31.10 -19.92
N LEU A 135 -20.75 31.35 -18.93
CA LEU A 135 -21.14 31.94 -17.65
C LEU A 135 -20.13 33.02 -17.23
N LEU A 136 -20.71 34.08 -16.68
CA LEU A 136 -20.29 35.48 -16.58
C LEU A 136 -19.24 35.79 -15.49
N PRO A 137 -18.59 36.98 -15.51
CA PRO A 137 -17.59 37.38 -14.53
C PRO A 137 -18.20 37.59 -13.13
N ILE A 138 -17.47 37.15 -12.11
CA ILE A 138 -17.87 37.20 -10.69
C ILE A 138 -17.70 38.64 -10.16
N GLU A 139 -18.81 39.25 -9.79
CA GLU A 139 -18.91 40.52 -9.08
C GLU A 139 -18.36 40.40 -7.64
N LEU A 140 -17.47 41.32 -7.25
CA LEU A 140 -16.95 41.47 -5.88
C LEU A 140 -18.08 41.88 -4.94
N ARG A 141 -18.44 41.02 -3.98
CA ARG A 141 -19.37 41.39 -2.90
C ARG A 141 -18.64 42.08 -1.73
N PRO A 142 -19.15 43.20 -1.19
CA PRO A 142 -18.52 43.90 -0.08
C PRO A 142 -18.72 43.18 1.26
N MET A 143 -17.74 43.36 2.17
CA MET A 143 -17.69 42.77 3.51
C MET A 143 -18.83 43.28 4.41
N LYS A 144 -19.40 42.38 5.22
CA LYS A 144 -20.43 42.68 6.22
C LYS A 144 -19.81 43.36 7.46
N PRO A 145 -20.51 44.33 8.09
CA PRO A 145 -20.02 44.97 9.31
C PRO A 145 -20.16 44.07 10.54
N MET A 146 -19.20 44.22 11.46
CA MET A 146 -18.98 43.46 12.68
C MET A 146 -20.07 43.74 13.72
N MET A 147 -20.76 42.70 14.20
CA MET A 147 -21.75 42.80 15.29
C MET A 147 -21.02 42.97 16.63
N LYS A 148 -21.46 43.94 17.46
CA LYS A 148 -20.95 44.18 18.82
C LYS A 148 -21.41 43.07 19.77
N LEU A 149 -20.48 42.50 20.52
CA LEU A 149 -20.76 41.55 21.62
C LEU A 149 -21.32 42.31 22.84
N PRO A 150 -22.30 41.75 23.58
CA PRO A 150 -22.80 42.37 24.80
C PRO A 150 -21.86 42.16 25.98
N MET A 151 -21.72 43.18 26.82
CA MET A 151 -20.87 43.23 28.02
C MET A 151 -21.44 42.38 29.16
N PRO A 152 -20.60 41.77 30.02
CA PRO A 152 -21.06 40.98 31.15
C PRO A 152 -21.55 41.86 32.31
N VAL A 153 -22.69 41.51 32.87
CA VAL A 153 -23.28 42.12 34.07
C VAL A 153 -22.52 41.62 35.31
N GLN A 154 -22.08 42.54 36.17
CA GLN A 154 -21.44 42.23 37.46
C GLN A 154 -22.48 42.05 38.58
N PRO A 155 -22.21 41.22 39.61
CA PRO A 155 -23.21 40.83 40.60
C PRO A 155 -23.21 41.75 41.82
N TYR A 156 -24.39 41.93 42.43
CA TYR A 156 -24.60 42.06 43.88
C TYR A 156 -25.98 41.49 44.22
#